data_AF-A0A1G9J036-F1
#
_entry.id   AF-A0A1G9J036-F1
#
_cell.length_a   1.000
_cell.length_b   1.000
_cell.length_c   1.000
_cell.angle_alpha   90.00
_cell.angle_beta   90.00
_cell.angle_gamma   90.00
#
_symmetry.space_group_name_H-M   'P 1'
#
loop_
_entity.id
_entity.type
_entity.pdbx_description
1 polymer ?
#
loop_
_entity_poly.entity_id
_entity_poly.type
_entity_poly.pdbx_seq_one_letter_code
_entity_poly.pdbx_strand_id
1 'polypeptide(L)'
;MQLIFVNNFLRGDYMADDSAGEFVVNVDKDLKDLIPMFMENRSSDIGNFKEMLKNDNFDEIEELAHKIKGSGGSYGFDRMTELAREIEKAAECRNEDRIAELIAEFEEHLNKVEIVYE
;
A
#
# COMPACT_ATOMS: atom_id res chain seq x y z
N MET A 1 -45.98 -27.62 -13.68
CA MET A 1 -45.56 -26.96 -12.42
C MET A 1 -44.27 -27.64 -12.03
N GLN A 2 -43.09 -27.15 -12.42
CA GLN A 2 -42.50 -25.83 -12.18
C GLN A 2 -41.56 -25.45 -13.36
N LEU A 3 -41.66 -24.22 -13.89
CA LEU A 3 -40.62 -23.53 -14.68
C LEU A 3 -39.38 -23.34 -13.76
N ILE A 4 -38.11 -23.14 -14.18
CA ILE A 4 -37.53 -22.06 -15.00
C ILE A 4 -36.13 -22.47 -15.54
N PHE A 5 -35.74 -21.91 -16.70
CA PHE A 5 -34.40 -21.75 -17.32
C PHE A 5 -33.29 -21.38 -16.29
N VAL A 6 -31.97 -21.61 -16.51
CA VAL A 6 -31.05 -20.73 -17.26
C VAL A 6 -29.74 -21.44 -17.74
N ASN A 7 -29.39 -21.13 -19.00
CA ASN A 7 -28.13 -21.14 -19.76
C ASN A 7 -26.95 -22.09 -19.50
N ASN A 8 -26.69 -22.83 -20.57
CA ASN A 8 -25.36 -23.10 -21.13
C ASN A 8 -24.62 -21.76 -21.44
N PHE A 9 -23.47 -21.51 -20.81
CA PHE A 9 -22.45 -20.59 -21.34
C PHE A 9 -21.06 -21.21 -21.14
N LEU A 10 -20.28 -21.11 -22.21
CA LEU A 10 -19.04 -21.82 -22.47
C LEU A 10 -17.85 -21.16 -21.73
N ARG A 11 -16.84 -21.97 -21.44
CA ARG A 11 -15.41 -21.73 -21.76
C ARG A 11 -14.81 -20.39 -21.29
N GLY A 12 -13.91 -20.47 -20.33
CA GLY A 12 -12.93 -19.42 -20.05
C GLY A 12 -11.94 -19.90 -19.01
N ASP A 13 -10.70 -20.04 -19.44
CA ASP A 13 -9.46 -19.95 -18.66
C ASP A 13 -9.64 -19.47 -17.21
N TYR A 14 -9.57 -20.39 -16.23
CA TYR A 14 -9.29 -20.04 -14.84
C TYR A 14 -7.78 -19.75 -14.74
N MET A 15 -7.39 -18.56 -15.17
CA MET A 15 -6.22 -17.90 -14.60
C MET A 15 -6.61 -17.57 -13.16
N ALA A 16 -6.08 -18.32 -12.20
CA ALA A 16 -6.09 -17.86 -10.82
C ALA A 16 -5.30 -16.55 -10.80
N ASP A 17 -5.96 -15.47 -10.42
CA ASP A 17 -5.27 -14.24 -10.03
C ASP A 17 -4.51 -14.55 -8.74
N ASP A 18 -3.24 -14.96 -8.88
CA ASP A 18 -2.30 -15.27 -7.79
C ASP A 18 -1.97 -14.04 -6.91
N SER A 19 -2.58 -12.87 -7.18
CA SER A 19 -2.39 -11.63 -6.42
C SER A 19 -3.05 -11.64 -5.04
N ALA A 20 -3.86 -12.65 -4.72
CA ALA A 20 -4.63 -12.73 -3.47
C ALA A 20 -3.75 -12.81 -2.20
N GLY A 21 -2.45 -13.10 -2.33
CA GLY A 21 -1.51 -13.16 -1.21
C GLY A 21 -0.64 -11.91 -0.99
N GLU A 22 -0.59 -10.99 -1.96
CA GLU A 22 0.37 -9.86 -1.94
C GLU A 22 -0.08 -8.68 -1.07
N PHE A 23 -1.38 -8.59 -0.80
CA PHE A 23 -2.00 -7.49 -0.07
C PHE A 23 -2.55 -7.89 1.31
N VAL A 24 -2.32 -9.13 1.77
CA VAL A 24 -2.79 -9.55 3.10
C VAL A 24 -1.77 -9.18 4.17
N VAL A 25 -2.19 -8.42 5.17
CA VAL A 25 -1.39 -8.07 6.34
C VAL A 25 -2.01 -8.69 7.59
N ASN A 26 -1.22 -9.53 8.28
CA ASN A 26 -1.60 -10.09 9.56
C ASN A 26 -1.20 -9.13 10.67
N VAL A 27 -2.18 -8.73 11.48
CA VAL A 27 -2.03 -7.78 12.57
C VAL A 27 -2.43 -8.46 13.88
N ASP A 28 -1.64 -8.27 14.92
CA ASP A 28 -2.04 -8.68 16.27
C ASP A 28 -3.37 -8.02 16.65
N LYS A 29 -4.35 -8.81 17.07
CA LYS A 29 -5.68 -8.31 17.47
C LYS A 29 -5.64 -7.21 18.53
N ASP A 30 -4.60 -7.14 19.37
CA ASP A 30 -4.45 -6.10 20.39
C ASP A 30 -4.18 -4.72 19.77
N LEU A 31 -3.73 -4.67 18.51
CA LEU A 31 -3.49 -3.44 17.74
C LEU A 31 -4.69 -3.00 16.90
N LYS A 32 -5.78 -3.78 16.88
CA LYS A 32 -6.95 -3.56 16.01
C LYS A 32 -7.52 -2.15 16.10
N ASP A 33 -7.60 -1.59 17.30
CA ASP A 33 -8.17 -0.26 17.52
C ASP A 33 -7.25 0.88 17.02
N LEU A 34 -5.96 0.59 16.79
CA LEU A 34 -4.98 1.55 16.26
C LEU A 34 -4.92 1.56 14.73
N ILE A 35 -5.32 0.46 14.09
CA ILE A 35 -5.24 0.27 12.64
C ILE A 35 -5.98 1.34 11.84
N PRO A 36 -7.23 1.73 12.16
CA PRO A 36 -7.93 2.76 11.38
C PRO A 36 -7.16 4.09 11.34
N MET A 37 -6.63 4.51 12.49
CA MET A 37 -5.82 5.73 12.58
C MET A 37 -4.48 5.58 11.85
N PHE A 38 -3.85 4.41 11.92
CA PHE A 38 -2.63 4.13 11.16
C PHE A 38 -2.88 4.28 9.65
N MET A 39 -3.95 3.69 9.13
CA MET A 39 -4.31 3.75 7.71
C MET A 39 -4.62 5.17 7.24
N GLU A 40 -5.36 5.95 8.04
CA GLU A 40 -5.62 7.37 7.75
C GLU A 40 -4.33 8.19 7.70
N ASN A 41 -3.42 7.96 8.66
CA ASN A 41 -2.11 8.62 8.67
C ASN A 41 -1.30 8.26 7.42
N ARG A 42 -1.30 7.00 6.97
CA ARG A 42 -0.61 6.59 5.72
C ARG A 42 -1.22 7.25 4.48
N SER A 43 -2.54 7.39 4.44
CA SER A 43 -3.20 8.11 3.35
C SER A 43 -2.80 9.59 3.32
N SER A 44 -2.66 10.22 4.49
CA SER A 44 -2.19 11.61 4.60
C SER A 44 -0.73 11.75 4.15
N ASP A 45 0.14 10.81 4.56
CA ASP A 45 1.54 10.79 4.16
C ASP A 45 1.73 10.69 2.65
N ILE A 46 0.91 9.88 1.95
CA ILE A 46 0.92 9.82 0.48
C ILE A 46 0.58 11.18 -0.14
N GLY A 47 -0.40 11.89 0.43
CA GLY A 47 -0.75 13.25 0.01
C GLY A 47 0.45 14.20 0.16
N ASN A 48 1.12 14.16 1.31
CA ASN A 48 2.30 14.97 1.59
C ASN A 48 3.45 14.66 0.61
N PHE A 49 3.72 13.38 0.32
CA PHE A 49 4.73 13.00 -0.66
C PHE A 49 4.45 13.59 -2.04
N LYS A 50 3.19 13.52 -2.51
CA LYS A 50 2.79 14.09 -3.81
C LYS A 50 2.99 15.61 -3.85
N GLU A 51 2.66 16.31 -2.76
CA GLU A 51 2.87 17.75 -2.66
C GLU A 51 4.35 18.13 -2.60
N MET A 52 5.15 17.42 -1.81
CA MET A 52 6.59 17.63 -1.71
C MET A 52 7.30 17.37 -3.05
N LEU A 53 6.93 16.29 -3.74
CA LEU A 53 7.49 15.94 -5.06
C LEU A 53 7.21 17.03 -6.09
N LYS A 54 5.98 17.55 -6.12
CA LYS A 54 5.59 18.65 -7.02
C LYS A 54 6.39 19.94 -6.77
N ASN A 55 6.91 20.13 -5.57
CA ASN A 55 7.68 21.31 -5.17
C ASN A 55 9.20 21.04 -5.15
N ASP A 56 9.67 19.88 -5.64
CA ASP A 56 11.08 19.47 -5.60
C ASP A 56 11.70 19.42 -4.18
N ASN A 57 10.86 19.21 -3.15
CA ASN A 57 11.27 19.16 -1.74
C ASN A 57 11.87 17.79 -1.37
N PHE A 58 12.92 17.35 -2.06
CA PHE A 58 13.51 16.01 -1.88
C PHE A 58 13.99 15.73 -0.45
N ASP A 59 14.54 16.74 0.24
CA ASP A 59 15.01 16.58 1.62
C ASP A 59 13.83 16.28 2.58
N GLU A 60 12.66 16.90 2.36
CA GLU A 60 11.45 16.62 3.15
C GLU A 60 10.86 15.23 2.83
N ILE A 61 10.98 14.78 1.57
CA ILE A 61 10.60 13.42 1.16
C ILE A 61 11.46 12.38 1.89
N GLU A 62 12.77 12.61 1.96
CA GLU A 62 13.70 11.74 2.69
C GLU A 62 13.30 11.61 4.17
N GLU A 63 13.06 12.74 4.85
CA GLU A 63 12.68 12.77 6.27
C GLU A 63 11.35 12.04 6.54
N LEU A 64 10.34 12.28 5.70
CA LEU A 64 9.04 11.63 5.84
C LEU A 64 9.13 10.12 5.59
N ALA A 65 9.86 9.71 4.55
CA ALA A 65 10.11 8.32 4.23
C ALA A 65 10.85 7.59 5.36
N HIS A 66 11.88 8.22 5.94
CA HIS A 66 12.60 7.70 7.09
C HIS A 66 11.68 7.46 8.29
N LYS A 67 10.78 8.42 8.58
CA LYS A 67 9.81 8.31 9.68
C LYS A 67 8.81 7.16 9.46
N ILE A 68 8.28 7.02 8.24
CA ILE A 68 7.31 5.96 7.92
C ILE A 68 7.95 4.59 8.05
N LYS A 69 9.17 4.40 7.51
CA LYS A 69 9.96 3.17 7.64
C LYS A 69 10.05 2.70 9.09
N GLY A 70 10.28 3.63 10.03
CA GLY A 70 10.38 3.35 11.46
C GLY A 70 9.06 3.02 12.16
N SER A 71 7.90 3.23 11.51
CA SER A 71 6.58 3.04 12.12
C SER A 71 5.79 1.85 11.58
N GLY A 72 6.07 1.35 10.38
CA GLY A 72 5.30 0.27 9.73
C GLY A 72 5.57 -1.15 10.26
N GLY A 73 6.80 -1.45 10.67
CA GLY A 73 7.20 -2.81 11.07
C GLY A 73 6.51 -3.32 12.35
N SER A 74 6.11 -2.42 13.26
CA SER A 74 5.43 -2.81 14.51
C SER A 74 3.99 -3.30 14.32
N TYR A 75 3.42 -3.11 13.11
CA TYR A 75 2.02 -3.41 12.81
C TYR A 75 1.86 -4.48 11.71
N GLY A 76 2.95 -5.08 11.21
CA GLY A 76 2.91 -6.08 10.14
C GLY A 76 2.93 -5.53 8.71
N PHE A 77 3.12 -4.21 8.53
CA PHE A 77 3.10 -3.54 7.22
C PHE A 77 4.49 -3.51 6.56
N ASP A 78 5.13 -4.68 6.41
CA ASP A 78 6.50 -4.80 5.91
C ASP A 78 6.67 -4.22 4.49
N ARG A 79 5.68 -4.41 3.61
CA ARG A 79 5.71 -3.86 2.25
C ARG A 79 5.71 -2.33 2.24
N MET A 80 4.94 -1.69 3.12
CA MET A 80 4.96 -0.23 3.26
C MET A 80 6.31 0.27 3.81
N THR A 81 6.90 -0.47 4.75
CA THR A 81 8.24 -0.16 5.26
C THR A 81 9.31 -0.27 4.17
N GLU A 82 9.21 -1.26 3.27
CA GLU A 82 10.13 -1.39 2.14
C GLU A 82 9.94 -0.26 1.12
N LEU A 83 8.69 0.04 0.73
CA LEU A 83 8.40 1.14 -0.19
C LEU A 83 8.90 2.49 0.36
N ALA A 84 8.70 2.74 1.67
CA ALA A 84 9.25 3.93 2.32
C ALA A 84 10.79 3.98 2.24
N ARG A 85 11.48 2.86 2.44
CA ARG A 85 12.94 2.76 2.29
C ARG A 85 13.40 3.02 0.85
N GLU A 86 12.65 2.56 -0.14
CA GLU A 86 12.97 2.84 -1.55
C GLU A 86 12.74 4.32 -1.90
N ILE A 87 11.68 4.94 -1.37
CA ILE A 87 11.40 6.38 -1.54
C ILE A 87 12.53 7.22 -0.94
N GLU A 88 12.97 6.89 0.28
CA GLU A 88 14.10 7.53 0.96
C GLU A 88 15.36 7.53 0.06
N LYS A 89 15.75 6.37 -0.47
CA LYS A 89 16.91 6.25 -1.37
C LYS A 89 16.73 6.99 -2.70
N ALA A 90 15.53 6.99 -3.26
CA ALA A 90 15.24 7.68 -4.50
C ALA A 90 15.30 9.22 -4.31
N ALA A 91 14.87 9.71 -3.13
CA ALA A 91 15.00 11.10 -2.73
C ALA A 91 16.46 11.52 -2.53
N GLU A 92 17.29 10.70 -1.87
CA GLU A 92 18.75 10.92 -1.76
C GLU A 92 19.40 11.09 -3.15
N CYS A 93 18.93 10.31 -4.14
CA CYS A 93 19.40 10.38 -5.53
C CYS A 93 18.70 11.45 -6.38
N ARG A 94 17.70 12.17 -5.84
CA ARG A 94 16.83 13.13 -6.54
C ARG A 94 16.20 12.56 -7.82
N ASN A 95 15.82 11.28 -7.78
CA ASN A 95 15.20 10.58 -8.89
C ASN A 95 13.68 10.75 -8.84
N GLU A 96 13.19 11.86 -9.40
CA GLU A 96 11.77 12.23 -9.39
C GLU A 96 10.85 11.13 -9.96
N ASP A 97 11.22 10.57 -11.12
CA ASP A 97 10.44 9.51 -11.78
C ASP A 97 10.29 8.29 -10.86
N ARG A 98 11.38 7.84 -10.24
CA ARG A 98 11.32 6.68 -9.33
C ARG A 98 10.53 6.99 -8.06
N ILE A 99 10.61 8.21 -7.53
CA ILE A 99 9.80 8.63 -6.38
C ILE A 99 8.31 8.59 -6.76
N ALA A 100 7.95 9.11 -7.93
CA ALA A 100 6.56 9.10 -8.41
C ALA A 100 6.00 7.67 -8.56
N GLU A 101 6.78 6.76 -9.15
CA GLU A 101 6.43 5.34 -9.26
C GLU A 101 6.19 4.71 -7.88
N LEU A 102 7.12 4.90 -6.96
CA LEU A 102 7.05 4.32 -5.61
C LEU A 102 5.89 4.87 -4.79
N ILE A 103 5.56 6.16 -4.92
CA ILE A 103 4.37 6.75 -4.28
C ILE A 103 3.10 6.10 -4.83
N ALA A 104 3.03 5.83 -6.15
CA ALA A 104 1.90 5.14 -6.75
C ALA A 104 1.79 3.68 -6.27
N GLU A 105 2.91 2.97 -6.17
CA GLU A 105 2.96 1.61 -5.59
C GLU A 105 2.51 1.61 -4.12
N PHE A 106 2.92 2.62 -3.34
CA PHE A 106 2.50 2.80 -1.94
C PHE A 106 0.99 2.99 -1.84
N GLU A 107 0.44 3.89 -2.65
CA GLU A 107 -1.00 4.16 -2.69
C GLU A 107 -1.81 2.95 -3.13
N GLU A 108 -1.36 2.22 -4.15
CA GLU A 108 -2.00 0.99 -4.58
C GLU A 108 -2.02 -0.06 -3.46
N HIS A 109 -0.88 -0.28 -2.81
CA HIS A 109 -0.80 -1.23 -1.72
C HIS A 109 -1.71 -0.84 -0.54
N LEU A 110 -1.73 0.44 -0.15
CA LEU A 110 -2.61 0.93 0.90
C LEU A 110 -4.11 0.75 0.56
N ASN A 111 -4.49 0.90 -0.71
CA ASN A 111 -5.87 0.76 -1.15
C ASN A 111 -6.33 -0.70 -1.28
N LYS A 112 -5.40 -1.62 -1.54
CA LYS A 112 -5.69 -3.04 -1.72
C LYS A 112 -5.48 -3.89 -0.47
N VAL A 113 -4.81 -3.34 0.56
CA VAL A 113 -4.44 -4.12 1.74
C VAL A 113 -5.68 -4.69 2.45
N GLU A 114 -5.68 -6.00 2.65
CA GLU A 114 -6.66 -6.72 3.44
C GLU A 114 -6.04 -7.04 4.80
N ILE A 115 -6.71 -6.60 5.86
CA ILE A 115 -6.20 -6.72 7.22
C ILE A 115 -6.87 -7.91 7.90
N VAL A 116 -6.05 -8.89 8.29
CA VAL A 116 -6.46 -10.07 9.04
C VAL A 116 -5.92 -9.94 10.47
N TYR A 117 -6.78 -10.18 11.45
CA TYR A 117 -6.40 -10.14 12.86
C TYR A 117 -6.20 -11.56 13.40
N GLU A 118 -5.06 -11.80 14.06
CA GLU A 118 -4.74 -13.08 14.73
C GLU A 118 -4.61 -12.96 16.26
#